data_AF-A0A226DV52-F1
#
_entry.id   AF-A0A226DV52-F1
#
_cell.length_a   1.000
_cell.length_b   1.000
_cell.length_c   1.000
_cell.angle_alpha   90.00
_cell.angle_beta   90.00
_cell.angle_gamma   90.00
#
_symmetry.space_group_name_H-M   'P 1'
#
loop_
_entity.id
_entity.type
_entity.pdbx_description
1 polymer ?
#
loop_
_entity_poly.entity_id
_entity_poly.type
_entity_poly.pdbx_seq_one_letter_code
_entity_poly.pdbx_strand_id
1 'polypeptide(L)'
;MNRITGKNSKSISIEERRSLNKHLPRIPVAIKIAVKHYSENKTNDSWKHLQHDILNIPFHIFGRHGRCKSYFCDTSDPSKRAEPDSVAKMMTCNFWEPLQSALRKIANESYSLMENQTSNASENFMSIANKFMEGKRKNLGQKGLYRHRILAAVFSYNNCAYWPTKIFTTLFNKPPSSPFRKRYAASLRERCRSKKPKAARRIVFPVPSSGRGDKNYGSNPCKPDVTEDVLAEAVTLLKQSLQVSLPQQQELEQQTRRQSDSSTWEFERSKRITASSAHLISKLGRKTDNTGALNKHFGRRVFQKLIPFMEYGKNNEANAIKDYEKAKGLDLGSVKRCGLFVSLENDIFASSPDGLLNDDGLLEVKCPPSIKDKDPKDWPTFSPKTSCLEIRDGELRLKRSNAYYYQIVMQIYVTNRKWCDFFVWTPVGYHLERIIHTDAQNLGKMQ
;
A
#
# COMPACT_ATOMS: atom_id res chain seq x y z
N MET A 1 20.23 12.54 -44.25
CA MET A 1 20.29 13.76 -43.40
C MET A 1 21.70 14.09 -42.92
N ASN A 2 22.58 13.12 -42.61
CA ASN A 2 23.98 13.41 -42.20
C ASN A 2 24.83 14.21 -43.20
N ARG A 3 24.48 14.22 -44.50
CA ARG A 3 25.12 15.07 -45.53
C ARG A 3 24.66 16.54 -45.51
N ILE A 4 23.56 16.86 -44.83
CA ILE A 4 22.94 18.20 -44.82
C ILE A 4 23.16 18.89 -43.47
N THR A 5 23.16 18.14 -42.36
CA THR A 5 23.25 18.69 -41.00
C THR A 5 24.51 18.25 -40.23
N GLY A 6 25.37 17.41 -40.82
CA GLY A 6 26.59 16.91 -40.18
C GLY A 6 27.78 17.88 -40.28
N LYS A 7 28.78 17.71 -39.39
CA LYS A 7 30.03 18.51 -39.32
C LYS A 7 30.81 18.61 -40.65
N ASN A 8 30.55 17.72 -41.63
CA ASN A 8 31.26 17.64 -42.92
C ASN A 8 30.48 18.22 -44.13
N SER A 9 29.41 18.99 -43.91
CA SER A 9 28.60 19.61 -44.98
C SER A 9 29.29 20.86 -45.61
N LYS A 10 30.53 20.75 -46.08
CA LYS A 10 31.32 21.92 -46.56
C LYS A 10 30.66 22.76 -47.68
N SER A 11 29.62 22.23 -48.35
CA SER A 11 28.93 22.87 -49.48
C SER A 11 27.66 23.66 -49.14
N ILE A 12 27.18 23.66 -47.89
CA ILE A 12 25.94 24.38 -47.50
C ILE A 12 26.31 25.48 -46.51
N SER A 13 25.94 26.72 -46.81
CA SER A 13 26.22 27.89 -45.96
C SER A 13 25.51 27.78 -44.60
N ILE A 14 26.03 28.48 -43.60
CA ILE A 14 25.47 28.50 -42.24
C ILE A 14 24.04 29.08 -42.25
N GLU A 15 23.79 30.08 -43.09
CA GLU A 15 22.48 30.74 -43.24
C GLU A 15 21.44 29.80 -43.86
N GLU A 16 21.79 29.06 -44.91
CA GLU A 16 20.92 28.03 -45.50
C GLU A 16 20.59 26.92 -44.50
N ARG A 17 21.56 26.49 -43.68
CA ARG A 17 21.29 25.48 -42.64
C ARG A 17 20.35 25.99 -41.55
N ARG A 18 20.48 27.25 -41.12
CA ARG A 18 19.57 27.86 -40.13
C ARG A 18 18.16 27.97 -40.68
N SER A 19 18.01 28.38 -41.95
CA SER A 19 16.72 28.41 -42.65
C SER A 19 16.11 27.00 -42.70
N LEU A 20 16.86 26.00 -43.17
CA LEU A 20 16.36 24.63 -43.29
C LEU A 20 15.99 24.01 -41.92
N ASN A 21 16.77 24.25 -40.86
CA ASN A 21 16.51 23.72 -39.52
C ASN A 21 15.16 24.20 -38.93
N LYS A 22 14.70 25.41 -39.29
CA LYS A 22 13.37 25.91 -38.89
C LYS A 22 12.23 25.07 -39.47
N HIS A 23 12.42 24.55 -40.68
CA HIS A 23 11.39 23.85 -41.45
C HIS A 23 11.51 22.32 -41.38
N LEU A 24 12.71 21.80 -41.07
CA LEU A 24 13.04 20.37 -40.99
C LEU A 24 12.08 19.54 -40.12
N PRO A 25 11.67 19.99 -38.91
CA PRO A 25 10.74 19.24 -38.07
C PRO A 25 9.35 19.06 -38.69
N ARG A 26 8.94 19.93 -39.62
CA ARG A 26 7.62 19.87 -40.27
C ARG A 26 7.53 18.75 -41.30
N ILE A 27 8.66 18.37 -41.92
CA ILE A 27 8.72 17.32 -42.95
C ILE A 27 8.23 15.95 -42.43
N PRO A 28 8.78 15.37 -41.34
CA PRO A 28 8.31 14.07 -40.86
C PRO A 28 6.87 14.12 -40.33
N VAL A 29 6.42 15.25 -39.81
CA VAL A 29 5.03 15.44 -39.38
C VAL A 29 4.09 15.38 -40.58
N ALA A 30 4.42 16.10 -41.65
CA ALA A 30 3.67 16.09 -42.90
C ALA A 30 3.57 14.68 -43.50
N ILE A 31 4.68 13.93 -43.55
CA ILE A 31 4.68 12.54 -44.04
C ILE A 31 3.75 11.66 -43.21
N LYS A 32 3.80 11.76 -41.87
CA LYS A 32 2.95 10.97 -40.99
C LYS A 32 1.46 11.24 -41.19
N ILE A 33 1.08 12.51 -41.39
CA ILE A 33 -0.31 12.91 -41.66
C ILE A 33 -0.78 12.28 -42.99
N ALA A 34 0.03 12.39 -44.05
CA ALA A 34 -0.30 11.80 -45.34
C ALA A 34 -0.41 10.27 -45.27
N VAL A 35 0.56 9.59 -44.64
CA VAL A 35 0.52 8.12 -44.45
C VAL A 35 -0.72 7.70 -43.68
N LYS A 36 -1.07 8.41 -42.60
CA LYS A 36 -2.26 8.10 -41.80
C LYS A 36 -3.54 8.19 -42.65
N HIS A 37 -3.71 9.27 -43.40
CA HIS A 37 -4.88 9.48 -44.24
C HIS A 37 -5.11 8.34 -45.24
N TYR A 38 -4.07 7.92 -45.97
CA TYR A 38 -4.20 6.84 -46.95
C TYR A 38 -4.21 5.44 -46.35
N SER A 39 -3.65 5.25 -45.14
CA SER A 39 -3.78 4.00 -44.40
C SER A 39 -5.22 3.77 -43.91
N GLU A 40 -5.94 4.85 -43.57
CA GLU A 40 -7.34 4.82 -43.14
C GLU A 40 -8.33 4.78 -44.31
N ASN A 41 -7.99 5.39 -45.46
CA ASN A 41 -8.87 5.50 -46.64
C ASN A 41 -8.30 4.75 -47.86
N LYS A 42 -8.02 3.45 -47.71
CA LYS A 42 -7.33 2.66 -48.73
C LYS A 42 -8.15 2.48 -50.01
N THR A 43 -7.57 2.89 -51.13
CA THR A 43 -7.97 2.55 -52.50
C THR A 43 -6.80 1.88 -53.23
N ASN A 44 -7.06 1.19 -54.34
CA ASN A 44 -6.02 0.46 -55.09
C ASN A 44 -4.84 1.36 -55.54
N ASP A 45 -5.08 2.65 -55.78
CA ASP A 45 -4.07 3.62 -56.19
C ASP A 45 -3.62 4.58 -55.08
N SER A 46 -4.04 4.36 -53.83
CA SER A 46 -3.71 5.26 -52.71
C SER A 46 -2.21 5.44 -52.48
N TRP A 47 -1.40 4.41 -52.76
CA TRP A 47 0.06 4.51 -52.64
C TRP A 47 0.68 5.48 -53.67
N LYS A 48 0.10 5.58 -54.88
CA LYS A 48 0.51 6.57 -55.90
C LYS A 48 0.18 7.98 -55.44
N HIS A 49 -1.00 8.16 -54.86
CA HIS A 49 -1.43 9.45 -54.32
C HIS A 49 -0.57 9.89 -53.13
N LEU A 50 -0.21 8.96 -52.23
CA LEU A 50 0.74 9.19 -51.14
C LEU A 50 2.13 9.57 -51.68
N GLN A 51 2.61 8.88 -52.72
CA GLN A 51 3.88 9.19 -53.37
C GLN A 51 3.92 10.65 -53.87
N HIS A 52 2.86 11.08 -54.57
CA HIS A 52 2.72 12.46 -55.03
C HIS A 52 2.68 13.46 -53.87
N ASP A 53 1.95 13.13 -52.80
CA ASP A 53 1.81 14.01 -51.64
C ASP A 53 3.16 14.17 -50.92
N ILE A 54 3.94 13.10 -50.72
CA ILE A 54 5.29 13.15 -50.14
C ILE A 54 6.24 14.03 -50.95
N LEU A 55 6.19 13.93 -52.28
CA LEU A 55 7.00 14.76 -53.18
C LEU A 55 6.56 16.24 -53.17
N ASN A 56 5.31 16.52 -52.81
CA ASN A 56 4.77 17.87 -52.70
C ASN A 56 5.10 18.55 -51.34
N ILE A 57 5.54 17.80 -50.32
CA ILE A 57 5.81 18.32 -48.97
C ILE A 57 6.80 19.52 -48.95
N PRO A 58 7.92 19.53 -49.69
CA PRO A 58 8.83 20.67 -49.71
C PRO A 58 8.14 21.95 -50.19
N PHE A 59 7.32 21.83 -51.24
CA PHE A 59 6.59 22.96 -51.80
C PHE A 59 5.60 23.53 -50.78
N HIS A 60 4.85 22.66 -50.10
CA HIS A 60 3.95 23.07 -49.01
C HIS A 60 4.70 23.77 -47.87
N ILE A 61 5.84 23.24 -47.43
CA ILE A 61 6.57 23.77 -46.27
C ILE A 61 7.20 25.14 -46.53
N PHE A 62 7.52 25.44 -47.80
CA PHE A 62 8.12 26.69 -48.24
C PHE A 62 7.10 27.68 -48.84
N GLY A 63 5.80 27.48 -48.60
CA GLY A 63 4.73 28.45 -48.89
C GLY A 63 4.00 28.25 -50.23
N ARG A 64 4.34 27.22 -51.02
CA ARG A 64 3.65 26.93 -52.30
C ARG A 64 2.56 25.89 -52.10
N HIS A 65 1.33 26.37 -51.96
CA HIS A 65 0.18 25.53 -51.61
C HIS A 65 -0.66 25.02 -52.80
N GLY A 66 -0.33 25.39 -54.05
CA GLY A 66 -1.17 25.12 -55.22
C GLY A 66 -1.44 23.65 -55.58
N ARG A 67 -0.66 22.70 -55.02
CA ARG A 67 -0.86 21.25 -55.20
C ARG A 67 -1.24 20.52 -53.90
N CYS A 68 -1.57 21.26 -52.84
CA CYS A 68 -1.99 20.65 -51.58
C CYS A 68 -3.43 20.17 -51.68
N LYS A 69 -3.71 19.00 -51.09
CA LYS A 69 -5.07 18.47 -50.93
C LYS A 69 -5.71 19.01 -49.65
N SER A 70 -7.04 19.07 -49.64
CA SER A 70 -7.84 19.63 -48.54
C SER A 70 -7.62 18.93 -47.20
N TYR A 71 -7.36 17.62 -47.18
CA TYR A 71 -7.06 16.89 -45.93
C TYR A 71 -5.74 17.33 -45.28
N PHE A 72 -4.84 17.92 -46.06
CA PHE A 72 -3.48 18.23 -45.67
C PHE A 72 -3.25 19.73 -45.47
N CYS A 73 -3.91 20.57 -46.27
CA CYS A 73 -3.83 22.01 -46.20
C CYS A 73 -5.14 22.63 -46.65
N ASP A 74 -5.70 23.53 -45.84
CA ASP A 74 -6.82 24.35 -46.24
C ASP A 74 -6.28 25.59 -47.00
N THR A 75 -6.49 25.62 -48.31
CA THR A 75 -6.07 26.75 -49.18
C THR A 75 -7.03 27.94 -49.10
N SER A 76 -8.17 27.78 -48.41
CA SER A 76 -9.10 28.86 -48.12
C SER A 76 -8.71 29.67 -46.87
N ASP A 77 -7.82 29.13 -46.03
CA ASP A 77 -7.31 29.80 -44.83
C ASP A 77 -6.49 31.07 -45.19
N PRO A 78 -6.89 32.27 -44.71
CA PRO A 78 -6.17 33.52 -44.93
C PRO A 78 -4.71 33.47 -44.46
N SER A 79 -4.41 32.69 -43.41
CA SER A 79 -3.06 32.54 -42.85
C SER A 79 -2.12 31.83 -43.81
N LYS A 80 -2.62 30.94 -44.66
CA LYS A 80 -1.86 30.19 -45.66
C LYS A 80 -1.60 30.99 -46.93
N ARG A 81 -2.52 31.88 -47.30
CA ARG A 81 -2.33 32.83 -48.41
C ARG A 81 -1.33 33.93 -48.09
N ALA A 82 -1.15 34.23 -46.80
CA ALA A 82 -0.18 35.18 -46.30
C ALA A 82 1.25 34.60 -46.18
N GLU A 83 1.45 33.28 -46.32
CA GLU A 83 2.79 32.68 -46.30
C GLU A 83 3.56 33.07 -47.59
N PRO A 84 4.79 33.61 -47.49
CA PRO A 84 5.57 33.98 -48.67
C PRO A 84 6.03 32.72 -49.43
N ASP A 85 5.80 32.66 -50.75
CA ASP A 85 6.34 31.59 -51.60
C ASP A 85 7.87 31.76 -51.72
N SER A 86 8.58 30.97 -50.93
CA SER A 86 10.04 30.93 -50.91
C SER A 86 10.63 29.80 -51.75
N VAL A 87 9.81 29.01 -52.46
CA VAL A 87 10.27 27.80 -53.18
C VAL A 87 11.33 28.14 -54.23
N ALA A 88 11.12 29.19 -55.03
CA ALA A 88 12.08 29.57 -56.08
C ALA A 88 13.46 29.89 -55.49
N LYS A 89 13.49 30.53 -54.32
CA LYS A 89 14.72 30.80 -53.56
C LYS A 89 15.32 29.53 -52.96
N MET A 90 14.50 28.60 -52.48
CA MET A 90 15.00 27.35 -51.90
C MET A 90 15.54 26.38 -52.95
N MET A 91 15.01 26.42 -54.19
CA MET A 91 15.49 25.61 -55.31
C MET A 91 16.91 25.96 -55.73
N THR A 92 17.37 27.21 -55.50
CA THR A 92 18.76 27.60 -55.78
C THR A 92 19.73 27.20 -54.67
N CYS A 93 19.22 26.78 -53.50
CA CYS A 93 20.06 26.36 -52.38
C CYS A 93 20.63 24.96 -52.56
N ASN A 94 21.87 24.76 -52.10
CA ASN A 94 22.60 23.49 -52.25
C ASN A 94 21.98 22.29 -51.49
N PHE A 95 21.04 22.53 -50.57
CA PHE A 95 20.35 21.46 -49.84
C PHE A 95 19.12 20.90 -50.58
N TRP A 96 18.61 21.58 -51.62
CA TRP A 96 17.35 21.23 -52.28
C TRP A 96 17.39 19.85 -52.91
N GLU A 97 18.41 19.56 -53.73
CA GLU A 97 18.57 18.26 -54.36
C GLU A 97 18.78 17.10 -53.37
N PRO A 98 19.65 17.23 -52.34
CA PRO A 98 19.74 16.25 -51.26
C PRO A 98 18.41 16.00 -50.54
N LEU A 99 17.61 17.04 -50.30
CA LEU A 99 16.29 16.91 -49.66
C LEU A 99 15.31 16.17 -50.57
N GLN A 100 15.21 16.57 -51.84
CA GLN A 100 14.38 15.91 -52.85
C GLN A 100 14.80 14.44 -53.05
N SER A 101 16.10 14.14 -53.09
CA SER A 101 16.61 12.76 -53.16
C SER A 101 16.19 11.92 -51.94
N ALA A 102 16.23 12.49 -50.73
CA ALA A 102 15.79 11.79 -49.53
C ALA A 102 14.28 11.54 -49.55
N LEU A 103 13.47 12.51 -49.99
CA LEU A 103 12.02 12.36 -50.09
C LEU A 103 11.62 11.39 -51.20
N ARG A 104 12.32 11.37 -52.34
CA ARG A 104 12.13 10.37 -53.40
C ARG A 104 12.32 8.95 -52.88
N LYS A 105 13.34 8.71 -52.04
CA LYS A 105 13.54 7.40 -51.40
C LYS A 105 12.36 7.00 -50.51
N ILE A 106 11.84 7.93 -49.71
CA ILE A 106 10.69 7.68 -48.84
C ILE A 106 9.41 7.48 -49.69
N ALA A 107 9.23 8.29 -50.73
CA ALA A 107 8.09 8.23 -51.63
C ALA A 107 8.05 6.89 -52.40
N ASN A 108 9.20 6.32 -52.77
CA ASN A 108 9.26 4.99 -53.40
C ASN A 108 8.78 3.86 -52.47
N GLU A 109 8.86 4.07 -51.14
CA GLU A 109 8.36 3.14 -50.12
C GLU A 109 6.90 3.41 -49.73
N SER A 110 6.15 4.22 -50.49
CA SER A 110 4.76 4.60 -50.13
C SER A 110 3.84 3.41 -49.88
N TYR A 111 4.00 2.33 -50.66
CA TYR A 111 3.25 1.09 -50.45
C TYR A 111 3.58 0.46 -49.09
N SER A 112 4.88 0.26 -48.81
CA SER A 112 5.40 -0.27 -47.54
C SER A 112 4.95 0.58 -46.34
N LEU A 113 4.96 1.91 -46.48
CA LEU A 113 4.56 2.87 -45.45
C LEU A 113 3.06 2.77 -45.11
N MET A 114 2.20 2.59 -46.10
CA MET A 114 0.75 2.43 -45.89
C MET A 114 0.39 1.13 -45.16
N GLU A 115 1.11 0.05 -45.48
CA GLU A 115 0.93 -1.26 -44.87
C GLU A 115 1.73 -1.44 -43.56
N ASN A 116 2.40 -0.38 -43.10
CA ASN A 116 3.24 -0.38 -41.90
C ASN A 116 4.27 -1.53 -41.89
N GLN A 117 4.85 -1.81 -43.06
CA GLN A 117 5.88 -2.84 -43.23
C GLN A 117 7.27 -2.26 -42.92
N THR A 118 8.14 -3.05 -42.28
CA THR A 118 9.56 -2.71 -42.09
C THR A 118 10.42 -3.53 -43.05
N SER A 119 11.31 -2.85 -43.79
CA SER A 119 12.31 -3.49 -44.65
C SER A 119 13.59 -3.85 -43.88
N ASN A 120 13.68 -3.50 -42.59
CA ASN A 120 14.84 -3.78 -41.78
C ASN A 120 14.84 -5.26 -41.35
N ALA A 121 15.68 -6.08 -41.98
CA ALA A 121 15.85 -7.49 -41.66
C ALA A 121 16.17 -7.73 -40.16
N SER A 122 16.90 -6.81 -39.52
CA SER A 122 17.19 -6.90 -38.08
C SER A 122 15.95 -6.68 -37.23
N GLU A 123 15.09 -5.72 -37.57
CA GLU A 123 13.83 -5.48 -36.85
C GLU A 123 12.84 -6.64 -37.07
N ASN A 124 12.77 -7.16 -38.28
CA ASN A 124 11.95 -8.34 -38.60
C ASN A 124 12.41 -9.56 -37.82
N PHE A 125 13.71 -9.85 -37.78
CA PHE A 125 14.25 -10.94 -36.97
C PHE A 125 14.02 -10.70 -35.47
N MET A 126 14.28 -9.50 -34.97
CA MET A 126 14.10 -9.18 -33.54
C MET A 126 12.63 -9.28 -33.11
N SER A 127 11.68 -8.95 -33.98
CA SER A 127 10.25 -9.19 -33.77
C SER A 127 9.96 -10.69 -33.52
N ILE A 128 10.59 -11.58 -34.30
CA ILE A 128 10.46 -13.04 -34.14
C ILE A 128 11.20 -13.52 -32.89
N ALA A 129 12.43 -13.07 -32.67
CA ALA A 129 13.21 -13.41 -31.48
C ALA A 129 12.47 -13.03 -30.19
N ASN A 130 11.81 -11.86 -30.17
CA ASN A 130 11.00 -11.42 -29.02
C ASN A 130 9.84 -12.38 -28.68
N LYS A 131 9.25 -13.04 -29.69
CA LYS A 131 8.20 -14.07 -29.47
C LYS A 131 8.76 -15.28 -28.72
N PHE A 132 9.93 -15.78 -29.13
CA PHE A 132 10.61 -16.90 -28.46
C PHE A 132 11.19 -16.53 -27.09
N MET A 133 11.55 -15.27 -26.91
CA MET A 133 12.06 -14.74 -25.65
C MET A 133 10.95 -14.50 -24.61
N GLU A 134 9.68 -14.42 -25.02
CA GLU A 134 8.51 -14.10 -24.16
C GLU A 134 8.64 -12.77 -23.38
N GLY A 135 9.57 -11.89 -23.80
CA GLY A 135 9.91 -10.65 -23.09
C GLY A 135 10.47 -10.85 -21.66
N LYS A 136 10.56 -9.77 -20.87
CA LYS A 136 11.06 -9.79 -19.47
C LYS A 136 10.12 -10.48 -18.47
N ARG A 137 9.03 -11.13 -18.91
CA ARG A 137 7.88 -11.49 -18.05
C ARG A 137 7.99 -12.81 -17.29
N LYS A 138 8.99 -13.66 -17.58
CA LYS A 138 9.25 -14.86 -16.78
C LYS A 138 10.74 -14.96 -16.48
N ASN A 139 11.10 -14.91 -15.20
CA ASN A 139 12.42 -15.31 -14.74
C ASN A 139 12.62 -16.79 -15.07
N LEU A 140 13.39 -17.07 -16.11
CA LEU A 140 13.75 -18.41 -16.55
C LEU A 140 15.28 -18.48 -16.58
N GLY A 141 15.91 -18.13 -15.45
CA GLY A 141 17.35 -18.02 -15.27
C GLY A 141 18.09 -19.35 -15.21
N GLN A 142 17.78 -20.30 -16.10
CA GLN A 142 18.62 -21.49 -16.27
C GLN A 142 19.62 -21.27 -17.40
N LYS A 143 20.87 -21.71 -17.17
CA LYS A 143 21.99 -21.58 -18.11
C LYS A 143 21.61 -22.19 -19.46
N GLY A 144 21.85 -21.47 -20.56
CA GLY A 144 21.64 -21.96 -21.93
C GLY A 144 20.27 -21.67 -22.56
N LEU A 145 19.26 -21.25 -21.80
CA LEU A 145 17.92 -20.97 -22.34
C LEU A 145 17.88 -19.86 -23.39
N TYR A 146 18.67 -18.80 -23.20
CA TYR A 146 18.77 -17.70 -24.19
C TYR A 146 19.26 -18.21 -25.55
N ARG A 147 20.37 -18.97 -25.55
CA ARG A 147 20.99 -19.50 -26.77
C ARG A 147 20.03 -20.39 -27.55
N HIS A 148 19.34 -21.32 -26.88
CA HIS A 148 18.37 -22.21 -27.54
C HIS A 148 17.18 -21.44 -28.14
N ARG A 149 16.71 -20.37 -27.49
CA ARG A 149 15.61 -19.53 -28.01
C ARG A 149 16.02 -18.72 -29.23
N ILE A 150 17.24 -18.18 -29.21
CA ILE A 150 17.79 -17.49 -30.38
C ILE A 150 17.99 -18.47 -31.53
N LEU A 151 18.51 -19.68 -31.28
CA LEU A 151 18.61 -20.73 -32.31
C LEU A 151 17.23 -21.11 -32.89
N ALA A 152 16.21 -21.26 -32.04
CA ALA A 152 14.85 -21.52 -32.49
C ALA A 152 14.26 -20.35 -33.31
N ALA A 153 14.57 -19.11 -32.93
CA ALA A 153 14.17 -17.91 -33.68
C ALA A 153 14.85 -17.84 -35.05
N VAL A 154 16.15 -18.14 -35.13
CA VAL A 154 16.91 -18.21 -36.39
C VAL A 154 16.34 -19.31 -37.29
N PHE A 155 16.10 -20.50 -36.74
CA PHE A 155 15.49 -21.59 -37.48
C PHE A 155 14.10 -21.22 -38.02
N SER A 156 13.26 -20.57 -37.21
CA SER A 156 11.96 -20.08 -37.66
C SER A 156 12.08 -19.02 -38.75
N TYR A 157 12.97 -18.03 -38.58
CA TYR A 157 13.17 -16.96 -39.54
C TYR A 157 13.60 -17.47 -40.91
N ASN A 158 14.46 -18.48 -40.94
CA ASN A 158 15.01 -19.02 -42.17
C ASN A 158 14.13 -20.12 -42.80
N ASN A 159 13.47 -20.96 -42.00
CA ASN A 159 12.87 -22.21 -42.50
C ASN A 159 11.36 -22.32 -42.28
N CYS A 160 10.73 -21.54 -41.39
CA CYS A 160 9.34 -21.78 -41.00
C CYS A 160 8.56 -20.49 -40.68
N ALA A 161 7.55 -20.16 -41.48
CA ALA A 161 6.59 -19.10 -41.16
C ALA A 161 5.82 -19.38 -39.85
N TYR A 162 5.59 -20.65 -39.51
CA TYR A 162 5.02 -21.08 -38.23
C TYR A 162 5.58 -22.45 -37.80
N TRP A 163 5.70 -22.67 -36.49
CA TRP A 163 5.94 -23.99 -35.90
C TRP A 163 5.05 -25.04 -36.57
N PRO A 164 5.55 -26.25 -36.88
CA PRO A 164 4.69 -27.31 -37.39
C PRO A 164 3.80 -27.81 -36.24
N THR A 165 2.72 -27.08 -36.01
CA THR A 165 1.64 -27.41 -35.06
C THR A 165 1.16 -28.84 -35.33
N LYS A 166 1.18 -29.26 -36.61
CA LYS A 166 0.98 -30.64 -37.04
C LYS A 166 1.96 -31.61 -36.38
N ILE A 167 3.27 -31.43 -36.52
CA ILE A 167 4.29 -32.34 -35.92
C ILE A 167 4.12 -32.45 -34.40
N PHE A 168 3.95 -31.33 -33.69
CA PHE A 168 3.74 -31.38 -32.24
C PHE A 168 2.43 -32.11 -31.87
N THR A 169 1.35 -31.84 -32.61
CA THR A 169 0.06 -32.51 -32.37
C THR A 169 0.18 -34.00 -32.68
N THR A 170 0.91 -34.41 -33.70
CA THR A 170 1.18 -35.82 -34.02
C THR A 170 1.99 -36.50 -32.92
N LEU A 171 3.05 -35.87 -32.39
CA LEU A 171 3.91 -36.47 -31.37
C LEU A 171 3.26 -36.56 -29.99
N PHE A 172 2.49 -35.54 -29.60
CA PHE A 172 1.98 -35.41 -28.23
C PHE A 172 0.46 -35.62 -28.10
N ASN A 173 -0.24 -35.74 -29.22
CA ASN A 173 -1.69 -35.85 -29.32
C ASN A 173 -2.46 -34.68 -28.66
N LYS A 174 -1.82 -33.50 -28.56
CA LYS A 174 -2.40 -32.27 -28.00
C LYS A 174 -1.80 -31.06 -28.73
N PRO A 175 -2.55 -29.96 -28.88
CA PRO A 175 -1.99 -28.75 -29.48
C PRO A 175 -0.91 -28.13 -28.56
N PRO A 176 0.13 -27.49 -29.12
CA PRO A 176 1.17 -26.79 -28.35
C PRO A 176 0.63 -25.74 -27.37
N SER A 177 -0.57 -25.20 -27.65
CA SER A 177 -1.22 -24.18 -26.82
C SER A 177 -1.88 -24.74 -25.55
N SER A 178 -2.02 -26.05 -25.40
CA SER A 178 -2.71 -26.69 -24.27
C SER A 178 -2.13 -26.30 -22.88
N PRO A 179 -0.81 -26.33 -22.65
CA PRO A 179 -0.22 -25.88 -21.39
C PRO A 179 -0.47 -24.38 -21.12
N PHE A 180 -0.42 -23.55 -22.17
CA PHE A 180 -0.70 -22.12 -22.05
C PHE A 180 -2.15 -21.85 -21.67
N ARG A 181 -3.12 -22.52 -22.32
CA ARG A 181 -4.55 -22.39 -22.00
C ARG A 181 -4.84 -22.75 -20.55
N LYS A 182 -4.25 -23.83 -20.02
CA LYS A 182 -4.36 -24.21 -18.60
C LYS A 182 -3.81 -23.13 -17.66
N ARG A 183 -2.60 -22.60 -17.95
CA ARG A 183 -2.00 -21.51 -17.14
C ARG A 183 -2.79 -20.21 -17.22
N TYR A 184 -3.32 -19.88 -18.38
CA TYR A 184 -4.15 -18.70 -18.59
C TYR A 184 -5.46 -18.79 -17.79
N ALA A 185 -6.15 -19.93 -17.84
CA ALA A 185 -7.34 -20.19 -17.04
C ALA A 185 -7.06 -20.12 -15.52
N ALA A 186 -5.91 -20.62 -15.05
CA ALA A 186 -5.49 -20.45 -13.65
C ALA A 186 -5.24 -18.98 -13.30
N SER A 187 -4.56 -18.23 -14.17
CA SER A 187 -4.31 -16.79 -13.98
C SER A 187 -5.59 -15.95 -13.99
N LEU A 188 -6.58 -16.31 -14.81
CA LEU A 188 -7.90 -15.66 -14.81
C LEU A 188 -8.64 -15.93 -13.51
N ARG A 189 -8.66 -17.18 -13.03
CA ARG A 189 -9.23 -17.52 -11.71
C ARG A 189 -8.57 -16.72 -10.58
N GLU A 190 -7.25 -16.57 -10.61
CA GLU A 190 -6.52 -15.78 -9.61
C GLU A 190 -6.84 -14.28 -9.69
N ARG A 191 -7.04 -13.74 -10.90
CA ARG A 191 -7.41 -12.33 -11.12
C ARG A 191 -8.85 -12.01 -10.72
N CYS A 192 -9.78 -12.93 -10.98
CA CYS A 192 -11.18 -12.82 -10.60
C CYS A 192 -11.42 -13.15 -9.11
N ARG A 193 -10.44 -13.72 -8.43
CA ARG A 193 -10.49 -13.92 -6.98
C ARG A 193 -10.52 -12.54 -6.33
N SER A 194 -11.54 -12.26 -5.53
CA SER A 194 -11.62 -11.06 -4.71
C SER A 194 -10.33 -10.94 -3.91
N LYS A 195 -9.52 -9.92 -4.23
CA LYS A 195 -8.25 -9.69 -3.53
C LYS A 195 -8.59 -9.41 -2.08
N LYS A 196 -8.24 -10.33 -1.17
CA LYS A 196 -8.20 -10.00 0.25
C LYS A 196 -7.36 -8.73 0.38
N PRO A 197 -7.81 -7.70 1.12
CA PRO A 197 -7.01 -6.51 1.34
C PRO A 197 -5.63 -6.96 1.80
N LYS A 198 -4.57 -6.48 1.13
CA LYS A 198 -3.20 -6.80 1.53
C LYS A 198 -3.09 -6.43 3.00
N ALA A 199 -2.78 -7.41 3.85
CA ALA A 199 -2.51 -7.14 5.26
C ALA A 199 -1.47 -6.02 5.31
N ALA A 200 -1.75 -4.94 6.04
CA ALA A 200 -0.82 -3.84 6.18
C ALA A 200 0.54 -4.40 6.59
N ARG A 201 1.60 -3.96 5.92
CA ARG A 201 2.96 -4.42 6.23
C ARG A 201 3.20 -4.12 7.71
N ARG A 202 3.30 -5.17 8.52
CA ARG A 202 3.66 -5.09 9.92
C ARG A 202 5.11 -4.60 9.96
N ILE A 203 5.31 -3.30 10.19
CA ILE A 203 6.62 -2.80 10.62
C ILE A 203 6.75 -3.27 12.06
N VAL A 204 7.22 -4.51 12.22
CA VAL A 204 7.71 -5.00 13.50
C VAL A 204 9.03 -4.28 13.70
N PHE A 205 9.15 -3.44 14.72
CA PHE A 205 10.47 -3.22 15.32
C PHE A 205 10.78 -4.54 16.01
N PRO A 206 11.62 -5.42 15.44
CA PRO A 206 11.89 -6.69 16.07
C PRO A 206 12.77 -6.36 17.27
N VAL A 207 12.15 -6.19 18.44
CA VAL A 207 12.90 -6.30 19.69
C VAL A 207 13.50 -7.72 19.64
N PRO A 208 14.83 -7.86 19.58
CA PRO A 208 15.43 -9.16 19.31
C PRO A 208 15.04 -10.13 20.41
N SER A 209 14.29 -11.18 20.05
CA SER A 209 13.95 -12.23 21.00
C SER A 209 15.25 -12.87 21.48
N SER A 210 15.42 -13.03 22.80
CA SER A 210 16.47 -13.84 23.43
C SER A 210 17.92 -13.35 23.33
N GLY A 211 18.18 -12.03 23.28
CA GLY A 211 19.56 -11.51 23.31
C GLY A 211 20.39 -11.84 22.07
N ARG A 212 19.81 -12.50 21.06
CA ARG A 212 20.44 -12.67 19.75
C ARG A 212 20.19 -11.40 18.99
N GLY A 213 21.22 -10.58 18.80
CA GLY A 213 21.04 -9.38 17.98
C GLY A 213 20.82 -9.75 16.51
N ASP A 214 20.62 -8.72 15.70
CA ASP A 214 20.39 -8.85 14.27
C ASP A 214 21.55 -8.26 13.46
N LYS A 215 21.39 -8.22 12.13
CA LYS A 215 22.36 -7.59 11.23
C LYS A 215 22.67 -6.11 11.54
N ASN A 216 21.83 -5.43 12.32
CA ASN A 216 21.98 -4.02 12.70
C ASN A 216 22.55 -3.86 14.11
N TYR A 217 22.24 -4.79 15.04
CA TYR A 217 22.58 -4.70 16.48
C TYR A 217 23.61 -5.76 16.95
N GLY A 218 24.24 -6.50 16.02
CA GLY A 218 25.31 -7.46 16.34
C GLY A 218 24.80 -8.83 16.82
N SER A 219 25.68 -9.72 17.30
CA SER A 219 25.28 -11.07 17.72
C SER A 219 24.70 -11.12 19.14
N ASN A 220 25.04 -10.17 20.02
CA ASN A 220 24.61 -10.15 21.43
C ASN A 220 24.53 -8.71 22.00
N PRO A 221 23.48 -7.93 21.68
CA PRO A 221 23.31 -6.57 22.19
C PRO A 221 22.94 -6.61 23.67
N CYS A 222 23.94 -6.50 24.54
CA CYS A 222 23.76 -6.50 26.00
C CYS A 222 23.52 -5.10 26.59
N LYS A 223 23.85 -4.04 25.84
CA LYS A 223 23.71 -2.64 26.25
C LYS A 223 23.45 -1.75 25.03
N PRO A 224 22.76 -0.61 25.17
CA PRO A 224 22.61 0.34 24.08
C PRO A 224 23.96 0.95 23.72
N ASP A 225 24.13 1.41 22.48
CA ASP A 225 25.34 2.07 21.96
C ASP A 225 25.47 3.52 22.47
N VAL A 226 25.21 3.74 23.76
CA VAL A 226 25.36 5.01 24.47
C VAL A 226 26.00 4.75 25.82
N THR A 227 26.67 5.75 26.35
CA THR A 227 27.22 5.69 27.71
C THR A 227 26.09 5.71 28.75
N GLU A 228 26.36 5.21 29.96
CA GLU A 228 25.33 5.06 31.00
C GLU A 228 24.74 6.40 31.46
N ASP A 229 25.56 7.44 31.49
CA ASP A 229 25.17 8.82 31.78
C ASP A 229 24.22 9.38 30.72
N VAL A 230 24.53 9.21 29.43
CA VAL A 230 23.67 9.65 28.32
C VAL A 230 22.33 8.89 28.34
N LEU A 231 22.36 7.59 28.64
CA LEU A 231 21.14 6.81 28.80
C LEU A 231 20.28 7.30 29.98
N ALA A 232 20.91 7.57 31.12
CA ALA A 232 20.22 8.05 32.31
C ALA A 232 19.59 9.43 32.08
N GLU A 233 20.29 10.34 31.40
CA GLU A 233 19.76 11.64 31.01
C GLU A 233 18.58 11.51 30.05
N ALA A 234 18.70 10.67 29.01
CA ALA A 234 17.62 10.43 28.05
C ALA A 234 16.37 9.84 28.72
N VAL A 235 16.53 8.90 29.66
CA VAL A 235 15.42 8.35 30.46
C VAL A 235 14.78 9.43 31.32
N THR A 236 15.58 10.34 31.88
CA THR A 236 15.09 11.45 32.71
C THR A 236 14.27 12.44 31.88
N LEU A 237 14.78 12.86 30.72
CA LEU A 237 14.06 13.73 29.78
C LEU A 237 12.77 13.08 29.29
N LEU A 238 12.79 11.77 29.00
CA LEU A 238 11.58 11.05 28.62
C LEU A 238 10.54 11.05 29.75
N LYS A 239 10.96 10.77 30.99
CA LYS A 239 10.05 10.84 32.16
C LYS A 239 9.45 12.23 32.32
N GLN A 240 10.24 13.29 32.21
CA GLN A 240 9.77 14.68 32.26
C GLN A 240 8.76 14.97 31.14
N SER A 241 9.00 14.50 29.91
CA SER A 241 8.07 14.69 28.79
C SER A 241 6.72 13.99 28.97
N LEU A 242 6.65 12.99 29.86
CA LEU A 242 5.43 12.27 30.18
C LEU A 242 4.64 12.96 31.29
N GLN A 243 5.23 13.87 32.06
CA GLN A 243 4.60 14.50 33.21
C GLN A 243 3.34 15.28 32.84
N VAL A 244 2.29 15.14 33.65
CA VAL A 244 1.06 15.91 33.49
C VAL A 244 0.61 16.51 34.81
N SER A 245 0.21 17.79 34.78
CA SER A 245 -0.47 18.43 35.90
C SER A 245 -1.94 18.01 35.98
N LEU A 246 -2.57 18.21 37.14
CA LEU A 246 -3.99 17.90 37.34
C LEU A 246 -4.92 18.58 36.30
N PRO A 247 -4.75 19.88 35.96
CA PRO A 247 -5.56 20.50 34.91
C PRO A 247 -5.34 19.85 33.53
N GLN A 248 -4.10 19.51 33.18
CA GLN A 248 -3.78 18.84 31.91
C GLN A 248 -4.36 17.43 31.84
N GLN A 249 -4.34 16.69 32.95
CA GLN A 249 -4.97 15.37 33.04
C GLN A 249 -6.48 15.46 32.82
N GLN A 250 -7.15 16.46 33.43
CA GLN A 250 -8.58 16.69 33.27
C GLN A 250 -8.94 17.09 31.83
N GLU A 251 -8.15 17.96 31.21
CA GLU A 251 -8.33 18.33 29.80
C GLU A 251 -8.13 17.13 28.88
N LEU A 252 -7.09 16.33 29.12
CA LEU A 252 -6.81 15.13 28.33
C LEU A 252 -7.95 14.11 28.45
N GLU A 253 -8.48 13.89 29.66
CA GLU A 253 -9.64 13.03 29.89
C GLU A 253 -10.82 13.50 29.02
N GLN A 254 -11.15 14.79 29.07
CA GLN A 254 -12.27 15.37 28.32
C GLN A 254 -12.12 15.19 26.81
N GLN A 255 -10.93 15.49 26.27
CA GLN A 255 -10.63 15.37 24.84
C GLN A 255 -10.65 13.91 24.35
N THR A 256 -10.45 12.95 25.26
CA THR A 256 -10.31 11.53 24.93
C THR A 256 -11.51 10.67 25.31
N ARG A 257 -12.65 11.27 25.72
CA ARG A 257 -13.90 10.55 26.09
C ARG A 257 -14.49 9.67 24.99
N ARG A 258 -14.12 9.90 23.73
CA ARG A 258 -14.50 9.03 22.59
C ARG A 258 -13.61 7.78 22.46
N GLN A 259 -12.63 7.61 23.36
CA GLN A 259 -11.74 6.47 23.47
C GLN A 259 -11.19 5.98 22.13
N SER A 260 -11.60 4.80 21.66
CA SER A 260 -11.12 4.17 20.42
C SER A 260 -11.30 5.03 19.17
N ASP A 261 -12.23 5.98 19.21
CA ASP A 261 -12.56 6.85 18.08
C ASP A 261 -11.81 8.20 18.16
N SER A 262 -10.88 8.36 19.12
CA SER A 262 -10.01 9.54 19.28
C SER A 262 -8.55 9.21 18.96
N SER A 263 -7.96 9.93 18.02
CA SER A 263 -6.54 9.81 17.67
C SER A 263 -5.63 10.26 18.81
N THR A 264 -6.04 11.29 19.57
CA THR A 264 -5.33 11.76 20.77
C THR A 264 -5.29 10.67 21.84
N TRP A 265 -6.39 9.94 22.04
CA TRP A 265 -6.44 8.81 22.97
C TRP A 265 -5.45 7.71 22.58
N GLU A 266 -5.37 7.37 21.28
CA GLU A 266 -4.42 6.39 20.78
C GLU A 266 -2.97 6.86 20.96
N PHE A 267 -2.70 8.13 20.64
CA PHE A 267 -1.38 8.72 20.75
C PHE A 267 -0.86 8.73 22.19
N GLU A 268 -1.65 9.21 23.15
CA GLU A 268 -1.23 9.22 24.56
C GLU A 268 -1.05 7.81 25.14
N ARG A 269 -1.88 6.85 24.72
CA ARG A 269 -1.73 5.44 25.11
C ARG A 269 -0.50 4.77 24.51
N SER A 270 0.02 5.27 23.39
CA SER A 270 1.23 4.72 22.77
C SER A 270 2.50 5.03 23.57
N LYS A 271 2.46 6.11 24.38
CA LYS A 271 3.57 6.57 25.20
C LYS A 271 3.60 5.95 26.60
N ARG A 272 2.49 5.36 27.04
CA ARG A 272 2.22 4.99 28.45
C ARG A 272 1.86 3.52 28.61
N ILE A 273 2.15 2.96 29.78
CA ILE A 273 1.69 1.63 30.19
C ILE A 273 0.23 1.74 30.61
N THR A 274 -0.64 0.97 29.96
CA THR A 274 -2.10 1.03 30.21
C THR A 274 -2.60 -0.12 31.07
N ALA A 275 -3.68 0.11 31.81
CA ALA A 275 -4.30 -0.88 32.71
C ALA A 275 -4.53 -2.28 32.10
N SER A 276 -4.95 -2.35 30.83
CA SER A 276 -5.12 -3.62 30.08
C SER A 276 -3.85 -4.49 29.95
N SER A 277 -2.69 -3.95 30.31
CA SER A 277 -1.41 -4.67 30.30
C SER A 277 -0.79 -4.84 31.69
N ALA A 278 -1.47 -4.41 32.75
CA ALA A 278 -1.00 -4.51 34.13
C ALA A 278 -0.57 -5.93 34.51
N HIS A 279 -1.37 -6.93 34.16
CA HIS A 279 -1.05 -8.36 34.40
C HIS A 279 0.19 -8.86 33.68
N LEU A 280 0.47 -8.31 32.49
CA LEU A 280 1.67 -8.69 31.75
C LEU A 280 2.91 -8.12 32.41
N ILE A 281 2.83 -6.86 32.86
CA ILE A 281 3.91 -6.17 33.54
C ILE A 281 4.17 -6.78 34.92
N SER A 282 3.14 -7.15 35.68
CA SER A 282 3.29 -7.76 37.01
C SER A 282 4.00 -9.12 36.98
N LYS A 283 4.06 -9.79 35.83
CA LYS A 283 4.78 -11.07 35.65
C LYS A 283 6.23 -10.92 35.21
N LEU A 284 6.69 -9.70 34.94
CA LEU A 284 8.07 -9.46 34.52
C LEU A 284 8.98 -9.47 35.75
N GLY A 285 9.82 -10.50 35.87
CA GLY A 285 10.92 -10.54 36.82
C GLY A 285 12.23 -10.09 36.17
N ARG A 286 13.29 -9.91 36.98
CA ARG A 286 14.62 -9.47 36.49
C ARG A 286 15.22 -10.34 35.38
N LYS A 287 14.87 -11.63 35.34
CA LYS A 287 15.36 -12.62 34.36
C LYS A 287 14.34 -13.00 33.28
N THR A 288 13.11 -12.46 33.34
CA THR A 288 12.05 -12.79 32.38
C THR A 288 12.28 -12.02 31.08
N ASP A 289 12.24 -12.71 29.93
CA ASP A 289 12.27 -12.02 28.63
C ASP A 289 11.07 -11.07 28.49
N ASN A 290 11.36 -9.78 28.35
CA ASN A 290 10.36 -8.72 28.24
C ASN A 290 10.02 -8.36 26.79
N THR A 291 10.63 -9.03 25.80
CA THR A 291 10.41 -8.82 24.37
C THR A 291 8.92 -8.83 24.00
N GLY A 292 8.16 -9.80 24.52
CA GLY A 292 6.72 -9.90 24.28
C GLY A 292 5.92 -8.71 24.84
N ALA A 293 6.29 -8.23 26.02
CA ALA A 293 5.68 -7.06 26.65
C ALA A 293 6.00 -5.78 25.88
N LEU A 294 7.27 -5.56 25.53
CA LEU A 294 7.70 -4.40 24.74
C LEU A 294 7.02 -4.37 23.38
N ASN A 295 6.93 -5.51 22.69
CA ASN A 295 6.22 -5.60 21.40
C ASN A 295 4.72 -5.33 21.53
N LYS A 296 4.08 -5.71 22.65
CA LYS A 296 2.66 -5.41 22.90
C LYS A 296 2.43 -3.91 23.15
N HIS A 297 3.36 -3.23 23.82
CA HIS A 297 3.26 -1.82 24.17
C HIS A 297 3.68 -0.88 23.03
N PHE A 298 4.89 -1.09 22.49
CA PHE A 298 5.55 -0.19 21.53
C PHE A 298 5.53 -0.69 20.09
N GLY A 299 5.14 -1.96 19.86
CA GLY A 299 4.93 -2.44 18.51
C GLY A 299 3.77 -1.70 17.85
N ARG A 300 3.94 -1.25 16.59
CA ARG A 300 2.84 -0.63 15.83
C ARG A 300 1.64 -1.57 15.83
N ARG A 301 0.55 -1.15 16.49
CA ARG A 301 -0.76 -1.78 16.39
C ARG A 301 -1.25 -1.56 14.97
N VAL A 302 -0.94 -2.48 14.06
CA VAL A 302 -1.82 -2.65 12.91
C VAL A 302 -3.12 -3.10 13.53
N PHE A 303 -4.16 -2.25 13.49
CA PHE A 303 -5.53 -2.65 13.76
C PHE A 303 -5.81 -3.85 12.85
N GLN A 304 -5.54 -5.06 13.36
CA GLN A 304 -6.18 -6.25 12.87
C GLN A 304 -7.66 -5.91 12.93
N LYS A 305 -8.36 -6.13 11.81
CA LYS A 305 -9.82 -6.15 11.76
C LYS A 305 -10.33 -6.58 13.13
N LEU A 306 -11.16 -5.75 13.76
CA LEU A 306 -11.75 -6.02 15.07
C LEU A 306 -12.04 -7.51 15.14
N ILE A 307 -11.30 -8.22 16.00
CA ILE A 307 -11.52 -9.66 16.16
C ILE A 307 -13.00 -9.78 16.58
N PRO A 308 -13.78 -10.72 16.03
CA PRO A 308 -15.23 -10.81 16.30
C PRO A 308 -15.60 -10.73 17.79
N PHE A 309 -14.70 -11.16 18.68
CA PHE A 309 -14.84 -11.02 20.13
C PHE A 309 -14.83 -9.58 20.64
N MET A 310 -13.97 -8.70 20.10
CA MET A 310 -13.92 -7.29 20.47
C MET A 310 -15.15 -6.52 19.94
N GLU A 311 -15.64 -6.89 18.76
CA GLU A 311 -16.85 -6.31 18.17
C GLU A 311 -18.09 -6.65 19.01
N TYR A 312 -18.22 -7.90 19.46
CA TYR A 312 -19.29 -8.30 20.37
C TYR A 312 -19.27 -7.50 21.67
N GLY A 313 -18.09 -7.29 22.26
CA GLY A 313 -17.94 -6.46 23.46
C GLY A 313 -18.41 -5.03 23.24
N LYS A 314 -17.88 -4.35 22.21
CA LYS A 314 -18.23 -2.96 21.87
C LYS A 314 -19.72 -2.78 21.60
N ASN A 315 -20.37 -3.75 20.94
CA ASN A 315 -21.79 -3.66 20.61
C ASN A 315 -22.73 -3.84 21.81
N ASN A 316 -22.28 -4.55 22.86
CA ASN A 316 -23.11 -4.87 24.02
C ASN A 316 -22.79 -4.06 25.27
N GLU A 317 -21.68 -3.33 25.30
CA GLU A 317 -21.27 -2.49 26.44
C GLU A 317 -22.38 -1.52 26.86
N ALA A 318 -23.04 -0.86 25.91
CA ALA A 318 -24.14 0.06 26.19
C ALA A 318 -25.37 -0.62 26.82
N ASN A 319 -25.63 -1.89 26.47
CA ASN A 319 -26.71 -2.67 27.08
C ASN A 319 -26.33 -3.10 28.49
N ALA A 320 -25.09 -3.56 28.66
CA ALA A 320 -24.56 -3.96 29.97
C ALA A 320 -24.55 -2.80 30.97
N ILE A 321 -24.20 -1.57 30.55
CA ILE A 321 -24.24 -0.39 31.42
C ILE A 321 -25.68 -0.09 31.87
N LYS A 322 -26.66 -0.15 30.96
CA LYS A 322 -28.08 0.07 31.31
C LYS A 322 -28.58 -0.97 32.32
N ASP A 323 -28.24 -2.24 32.10
CA ASP A 323 -28.63 -3.31 33.01
C ASP A 323 -27.90 -3.21 34.36
N TYR A 324 -26.66 -2.74 34.38
CA TYR A 324 -25.94 -2.40 35.60
C TYR A 324 -26.64 -1.29 36.39
N GLU A 325 -27.01 -0.18 35.73
CA GLU A 325 -27.73 0.94 36.37
C GLU A 325 -29.04 0.45 36.99
N LYS A 326 -29.82 -0.34 36.23
CA LYS A 326 -31.05 -0.97 36.71
C LYS A 326 -30.79 -1.90 37.89
N ALA A 327 -29.76 -2.75 37.83
CA ALA A 327 -29.43 -3.69 38.90
C ALA A 327 -29.02 -2.98 40.20
N LYS A 328 -28.41 -1.80 40.10
CA LYS A 328 -28.04 -0.96 41.24
C LYS A 328 -29.15 -0.02 41.72
N GLY A 329 -30.30 0.02 41.02
CA GLY A 329 -31.38 0.97 41.31
C GLY A 329 -30.99 2.43 41.04
N LEU A 330 -30.10 2.66 40.08
CA LEU A 330 -29.64 3.98 39.66
C LEU A 330 -30.49 4.50 38.49
N ASP A 331 -30.61 5.82 38.40
CA ASP A 331 -31.23 6.45 37.23
C ASP A 331 -30.38 6.20 35.97
N LEU A 332 -31.05 6.07 34.82
CA LEU A 332 -30.40 5.91 33.52
C LEU A 332 -29.45 7.08 33.25
N GLY A 333 -28.18 6.77 32.95
CA GLY A 333 -27.13 7.76 32.71
C GLY A 333 -26.35 8.18 33.97
N SER A 334 -26.55 7.50 35.10
CA SER A 334 -25.72 7.66 36.31
C SER A 334 -24.25 7.27 36.06
N VAL A 335 -24.00 6.32 35.16
CA VAL A 335 -22.65 5.95 34.73
C VAL A 335 -22.15 6.95 33.68
N LYS A 336 -21.15 7.76 34.05
CA LYS A 336 -20.57 8.75 33.14
C LYS A 336 -19.44 8.13 32.31
N ARG A 337 -19.45 8.39 30.99
CA ARG A 337 -18.31 8.04 30.12
C ARG A 337 -17.07 8.82 30.50
N CYS A 338 -15.90 8.21 30.32
CA CYS A 338 -14.62 8.86 30.56
C CYS A 338 -13.58 8.55 29.50
N GLY A 339 -12.58 9.43 29.41
CA GLY A 339 -11.44 9.31 28.53
C GLY A 339 -10.24 8.58 29.17
N LEU A 340 -9.05 9.08 28.87
CA LEU A 340 -7.80 8.58 29.43
C LEU A 340 -7.40 9.40 30.65
N PHE A 341 -7.24 8.72 31.78
CA PHE A 341 -6.56 9.23 32.96
C PHE A 341 -5.10 8.85 32.91
N VAL A 342 -4.22 9.78 33.25
CA VAL A 342 -2.78 9.56 33.43
C VAL A 342 -2.48 9.69 34.92
N SER A 343 -1.71 8.79 35.51
CA SER A 343 -1.45 8.85 36.96
C SER A 343 -0.62 10.09 37.30
N LEU A 344 -1.09 10.87 38.27
CA LEU A 344 -0.39 12.07 38.77
C LEU A 344 0.80 11.71 39.67
N GLU A 345 0.82 10.49 40.22
CA GLU A 345 1.94 9.98 41.03
C GLU A 345 3.02 9.36 40.14
N ASN A 346 2.62 8.69 39.06
CA ASN A 346 3.54 8.07 38.13
C ASN A 346 3.04 8.14 36.69
N ASP A 347 3.51 9.15 35.97
CA ASP A 347 3.00 9.52 34.65
C ASP A 347 3.15 8.43 33.60
N ILE A 348 4.02 7.44 33.81
CA ILE A 348 4.16 6.32 32.87
C ILE A 348 2.88 5.47 32.80
N PHE A 349 2.00 5.57 33.79
CA PHE A 349 0.76 4.80 33.90
C PHE A 349 -0.46 5.58 33.43
N ALA A 350 -1.32 4.91 32.65
CA ALA A 350 -2.57 5.47 32.20
C ALA A 350 -3.71 4.45 32.19
N SER A 351 -4.95 4.93 32.22
CA SER A 351 -6.13 4.07 32.25
C SER A 351 -7.36 4.74 31.64
N SER A 352 -8.21 3.94 31.01
CA SER A 352 -9.54 4.36 30.55
C SER A 352 -10.55 3.33 31.06
N PRO A 353 -11.19 3.59 32.21
CA PRO A 353 -12.33 2.79 32.70
C PRO A 353 -13.51 2.82 31.72
N ASP A 354 -14.41 1.84 31.84
CA ASP A 354 -15.63 1.80 31.02
C ASP A 354 -16.68 2.81 31.50
N GLY A 355 -16.65 3.16 32.80
CA GLY A 355 -17.50 4.21 33.36
C GLY A 355 -17.01 4.79 34.69
N LEU A 356 -17.48 6.00 35.00
CA LEU A 356 -17.30 6.67 36.28
C LEU A 356 -18.60 6.68 37.06
N LEU A 357 -18.50 6.37 38.34
CA LEU A 357 -19.61 6.37 39.29
C LEU A 357 -19.32 7.38 40.39
N ASN A 358 -20.06 8.48 40.40
CA ASN A 358 -19.84 9.60 41.32
C ASN A 358 -18.36 10.03 41.34
N ASP A 359 -17.85 10.50 42.48
CA ASP A 359 -16.46 10.92 42.62
C ASP A 359 -15.52 9.78 43.03
N ASP A 360 -16.05 8.71 43.63
CA ASP A 360 -15.24 7.66 44.26
C ASP A 360 -15.17 6.33 43.48
N GLY A 361 -16.08 6.11 42.53
CA GLY A 361 -16.31 4.81 41.92
C GLY A 361 -15.95 4.71 40.45
N LEU A 362 -15.65 3.49 40.02
CA LEU A 362 -15.41 3.10 38.64
C LEU A 362 -16.32 1.93 38.24
N LEU A 363 -16.53 1.77 36.94
CA LEU A 363 -17.18 0.60 36.34
C LEU A 363 -16.24 -0.02 35.30
N GLU A 364 -16.07 -1.35 35.39
CA GLU A 364 -15.39 -2.17 34.40
C GLU A 364 -16.35 -3.26 33.92
N VAL A 365 -16.67 -3.25 32.62
CA VAL A 365 -17.65 -4.13 31.99
C VAL A 365 -16.95 -5.20 31.16
N LYS A 366 -17.45 -6.43 31.23
CA LYS A 366 -17.04 -7.53 30.36
C LYS A 366 -18.25 -8.24 29.76
N CYS A 367 -18.29 -8.27 28.44
CA CYS A 367 -19.30 -9.01 27.67
C CYS A 367 -18.63 -10.20 26.94
N PRO A 368 -18.37 -11.33 27.64
CA PRO A 368 -17.66 -12.48 27.07
C PRO A 368 -18.52 -13.25 26.03
N PRO A 369 -18.12 -13.26 24.74
CA PRO A 369 -18.89 -13.91 23.68
C PRO A 369 -18.95 -15.44 23.81
N SER A 370 -18.01 -16.05 24.53
CA SER A 370 -17.96 -17.49 24.79
C SER A 370 -19.09 -18.01 25.67
N ILE A 371 -19.77 -17.12 26.40
CA ILE A 371 -20.87 -17.47 27.31
C ILE A 371 -22.13 -16.65 27.05
N LYS A 372 -22.26 -16.06 25.84
CA LYS A 372 -23.37 -15.16 25.48
C LYS A 372 -24.77 -15.71 25.76
N ASP A 373 -24.95 -17.04 25.75
CA ASP A 373 -26.24 -17.71 25.93
C ASP A 373 -26.35 -18.37 27.32
N LYS A 374 -25.53 -17.96 28.30
CA LYS A 374 -25.48 -18.54 29.65
C LYS A 374 -25.36 -17.46 30.72
N ASP A 375 -25.78 -17.78 31.95
CA ASP A 375 -25.57 -16.91 33.09
C ASP A 375 -24.07 -16.92 33.49
N PRO A 376 -23.43 -15.74 33.66
CA PRO A 376 -22.05 -15.64 34.16
C PRO A 376 -21.80 -16.37 35.48
N LYS A 377 -22.82 -16.53 36.33
CA LYS A 377 -22.71 -17.22 37.63
C LYS A 377 -22.36 -18.70 37.51
N ASP A 378 -22.79 -19.34 36.42
CA ASP A 378 -22.52 -20.75 36.16
C ASP A 378 -21.17 -20.99 35.47
N TRP A 379 -20.52 -19.92 34.98
CA TRP A 379 -19.27 -19.98 34.23
C TRP A 379 -18.14 -20.77 34.92
N PRO A 380 -17.83 -20.57 36.22
CA PRO A 380 -16.80 -21.38 36.89
C PRO A 380 -17.12 -22.86 36.89
N THR A 381 -18.41 -23.26 36.86
CA THR A 381 -18.84 -24.66 36.92
C THR A 381 -18.70 -25.35 35.57
N PHE A 382 -19.23 -24.76 34.49
CA PHE A 382 -19.20 -25.41 33.18
C PHE A 382 -17.92 -25.16 32.38
N SER A 383 -17.13 -24.11 32.68
CA SER A 383 -15.84 -23.87 32.03
C SER A 383 -14.79 -23.25 32.97
N PRO A 384 -14.32 -23.99 33.99
CA PRO A 384 -13.40 -23.46 35.01
C PRO A 384 -12.10 -22.87 34.45
N LYS A 385 -11.57 -23.47 33.36
CA LYS A 385 -10.29 -23.06 32.73
C LYS A 385 -10.39 -21.72 32.00
N THR A 386 -11.55 -21.38 31.44
CA THR A 386 -11.75 -20.14 30.68
C THR A 386 -12.43 -19.05 31.51
N SER A 387 -13.12 -19.44 32.60
CA SER A 387 -13.77 -18.51 33.51
C SER A 387 -12.79 -17.56 34.17
N CYS A 388 -13.11 -16.27 34.12
CA CYS A 388 -12.47 -15.25 34.95
C CYS A 388 -12.96 -15.29 36.40
N LEU A 389 -14.11 -15.90 36.66
CA LEU A 389 -14.71 -16.05 37.97
C LEU A 389 -14.32 -17.40 38.61
N GLU A 390 -14.26 -17.42 39.94
CA GLU A 390 -14.08 -18.59 40.80
C GLU A 390 -15.08 -18.55 41.95
N ILE A 391 -15.47 -19.73 42.44
CA ILE A 391 -16.15 -19.84 43.74
C ILE A 391 -15.06 -20.11 44.77
N ARG A 392 -14.91 -19.19 45.73
CA ARG A 392 -13.94 -19.33 46.82
C ARG A 392 -14.61 -18.90 48.11
N ASP A 393 -14.49 -19.74 49.13
CA ASP A 393 -15.14 -19.54 50.44
C ASP A 393 -16.67 -19.42 50.33
N GLY A 394 -17.28 -20.12 49.35
CA GLY A 394 -18.72 -20.09 49.09
C GLY A 394 -19.19 -18.89 48.25
N GLU A 395 -18.32 -17.93 47.96
CA GLU A 395 -18.66 -16.72 47.21
C GLU A 395 -18.10 -16.75 45.78
N LEU A 396 -18.93 -16.35 44.84
CA LEU A 396 -18.51 -16.14 43.45
C LEU A 396 -17.78 -14.80 43.32
N ARG A 397 -16.54 -14.84 42.82
CA ARG A 397 -15.70 -13.64 42.66
C ARG A 397 -14.72 -13.76 41.50
N LEU A 398 -14.12 -12.65 41.10
CA LEU A 398 -13.04 -12.54 40.15
C LEU A 398 -11.76 -13.16 40.72
N LYS A 399 -11.20 -14.10 39.97
CA LYS A 399 -9.90 -14.72 40.26
C LYS A 399 -8.84 -13.64 40.42
N ARG A 400 -8.19 -13.60 41.59
CA ARG A 400 -7.09 -12.65 41.87
C ARG A 400 -5.85 -12.88 40.99
N SER A 401 -5.75 -14.04 40.34
CA SER A 401 -4.72 -14.38 39.35
C SER A 401 -5.09 -14.00 37.90
N ASN A 402 -6.32 -13.53 37.67
CA ASN A 402 -6.80 -13.17 36.33
C ASN A 402 -6.36 -11.77 35.91
N ALA A 403 -6.16 -11.58 34.61
CA ALA A 403 -5.71 -10.31 34.06
C ALA A 403 -6.65 -9.12 34.36
N TYR A 404 -7.97 -9.36 34.42
CA TYR A 404 -8.94 -8.30 34.73
C TYR A 404 -8.76 -7.74 36.14
N TYR A 405 -8.30 -8.55 37.10
CA TYR A 405 -8.06 -8.08 38.47
C TYR A 405 -6.95 -7.03 38.49
N TYR A 406 -5.80 -7.32 37.85
CA TYR A 406 -4.69 -6.38 37.73
C TYR A 406 -5.07 -5.11 36.95
N GLN A 407 -5.94 -5.25 35.93
CA GLN A 407 -6.45 -4.09 35.20
C GLN A 407 -7.25 -3.16 36.12
N ILE A 408 -8.15 -3.71 36.94
CA ILE A 408 -8.98 -2.94 37.87
C ILE A 408 -8.13 -2.29 38.96
N VAL A 409 -7.17 -3.03 39.52
CA VAL A 409 -6.20 -2.49 40.50
C VAL A 409 -5.48 -1.26 39.92
N MET A 410 -5.00 -1.36 38.68
CA MET A 410 -4.32 -0.24 38.02
C MET A 410 -5.28 0.90 37.68
N GLN A 411 -6.55 0.63 37.35
CA GLN A 411 -7.58 1.65 37.15
C GLN A 411 -7.83 2.47 38.42
N ILE A 412 -8.02 1.80 39.55
CA ILE A 412 -8.23 2.43 40.86
C ILE A 412 -7.01 3.31 41.21
N TYR A 413 -5.79 2.78 41.07
CA TYR A 413 -4.54 3.51 41.33
C TYR A 413 -4.40 4.75 40.43
N VAL A 414 -4.54 4.59 39.11
CA VAL A 414 -4.32 5.69 38.15
C VAL A 414 -5.33 6.83 38.33
N THR A 415 -6.57 6.50 38.67
CA THR A 415 -7.65 7.49 38.81
C THR A 415 -7.78 8.05 40.23
N ASN A 416 -6.99 7.53 41.18
CA ASN A 416 -7.07 7.86 42.61
C ASN A 416 -8.49 7.74 43.17
N ARG A 417 -9.18 6.64 42.82
CA ARG A 417 -10.54 6.33 43.25
C ARG A 417 -10.56 5.23 44.31
N LYS A 418 -11.69 5.05 44.99
CA LYS A 418 -11.79 4.14 46.15
C LYS A 418 -12.13 2.72 45.76
N TRP A 419 -12.91 2.54 44.70
CA TRP A 419 -13.41 1.22 44.30
C TRP A 419 -13.78 1.16 42.82
N CYS A 420 -13.90 -0.06 42.31
CA CYS A 420 -14.42 -0.36 40.98
C CYS A 420 -15.44 -1.49 41.08
N ASP A 421 -16.61 -1.29 40.47
CA ASP A 421 -17.57 -2.36 40.24
C ASP A 421 -17.15 -3.14 38.98
N PHE A 422 -16.90 -4.43 39.14
CA PHE A 422 -16.62 -5.37 38.07
C PHE A 422 -17.91 -6.05 37.64
N PHE A 423 -18.33 -5.82 36.40
CA PHE A 423 -19.61 -6.28 35.87
C PHE A 423 -19.42 -7.21 34.67
N VAL A 424 -19.72 -8.49 34.85
CA VAL A 424 -19.74 -9.48 33.76
C VAL A 424 -21.18 -9.66 33.29
N TRP A 425 -21.43 -9.39 32.02
CA TRP A 425 -22.79 -9.34 31.47
C TRP A 425 -22.97 -10.27 30.27
N THR A 426 -24.13 -10.92 30.21
CA THR A 426 -24.68 -11.59 29.03
C THR A 426 -26.17 -11.25 28.91
N PRO A 427 -26.81 -11.48 27.75
CA PRO A 427 -28.26 -11.40 27.61
C PRO A 427 -29.07 -12.28 28.59
N VAL A 428 -28.45 -13.29 29.20
CA VAL A 428 -29.12 -14.25 30.10
C VAL A 428 -29.01 -13.83 31.57
N GLY A 429 -27.94 -13.14 31.96
CA GLY A 429 -27.72 -12.74 33.34
C GLY A 429 -26.43 -11.95 33.53
N TYR A 430 -26.10 -11.68 34.80
CA TYR A 430 -24.91 -10.92 35.15
C TYR A 430 -24.26 -11.40 36.45
N HIS A 431 -22.98 -11.07 36.59
CA HIS A 431 -22.25 -11.10 37.86
C HIS A 431 -21.69 -9.71 38.16
N LEU A 432 -21.84 -9.28 39.40
CA LEU A 432 -21.36 -8.01 39.91
C LEU A 432 -20.52 -8.24 41.16
N GLU A 433 -19.29 -7.72 41.17
CA GLU A 433 -18.41 -7.69 42.33
C GLU A 433 -17.85 -6.28 42.52
N ARG A 434 -17.77 -5.80 43.76
CA ARG A 434 -17.05 -4.55 44.07
C ARG A 434 -15.63 -4.86 44.52
N ILE A 435 -14.64 -4.23 43.88
CA ILE A 435 -13.23 -4.32 44.25
C ILE A 435 -12.81 -3.00 44.88
N ILE A 436 -12.30 -3.06 46.10
CA ILE A 436 -11.90 -1.88 46.88
C ILE A 436 -10.38 -1.68 46.87
N HIS A 437 -9.95 -0.43 47.07
CA HIS A 437 -8.54 -0.04 47.05
C HIS A 437 -7.66 -0.80 48.06
N THR A 438 -8.16 -1.17 49.24
CA THR A 438 -7.38 -1.94 50.23
C THR A 438 -7.02 -3.35 49.73
N ASP A 439 -7.90 -3.98 48.96
CA ASP A 439 -7.62 -5.29 48.34
C ASP A 439 -6.58 -5.16 47.22
N ALA A 440 -6.49 -3.98 46.61
CA ALA A 440 -5.51 -3.65 45.59
C ALA A 440 -4.10 -3.42 46.17
N GLN A 441 -3.98 -2.82 47.36
CA GLN A 441 -2.69 -2.54 48.01
C GLN A 441 -1.97 -3.78 48.54
N ASN A 442 -2.69 -4.84 48.92
CA ASN A 442 -2.10 -6.06 49.49
C ASN A 442 -1.17 -6.85 48.53
N LEU A 443 -1.10 -6.47 47.25
CA LEU A 443 -0.16 -7.05 46.27
C LEU A 443 1.10 -6.19 46.03
N GLY A 444 1.11 -4.91 46.43
CA GLY A 444 2.28 -4.04 46.31
C GLY A 444 3.45 -4.41 47.24
N LYS A 445 3.22 -5.31 48.21
CA LYS A 445 4.23 -5.84 49.14
C LYS A 445 4.89 -7.15 48.68
N MET A 446 4.60 -7.62 47.46
CA MET A 446 5.35 -8.71 46.81
C MET A 446 6.35 -8.14 45.78
N GLN A 447 7.22 -7.22 46.22
CA GLN A 447 8.43 -6.83 45.47
C GLN A 447 9.60 -7.75 45.79
#